data_AF-A0A4Y2BAN1-F1
#
_entry.id   AF-A0A4Y2BAN1-F1
#
_cell.length_a   1.000
_cell.length_b   1.000
_cell.length_c   1.000
_cell.angle_alpha   90.00
_cell.angle_beta   90.00
_cell.angle_gamma   90.00
#
_symmetry.space_group_name_H-M   'P 1'
#
loop_
_entity.id
_entity.type
_entity.pdbx_description
1 polymer ?
#
loop_
_entity_poly.entity_id
_entity_poly.type
_entity_poly.pdbx_seq_one_letter_code
_entity_poly.pdbx_strand_id
1 'polypeptide(L)'
;MLKLDIIEHSESPWSSPVVLVKKKNGTWRFCVDYRRLNKITKKDVYPLPRIDDALDSLSGASLFSTMDLKSGYWQIEVDERDREKTAFITPDRLYQFKVMPFELCNAPATFERMMDSLLKGMKWKHCLCYLDDVIVYAATFEEHLRLLRMVLQCIRSAGLTLNHE
;
A
#
# COMPACT_ATOMS: atom_id res chain seq x y z
N MET A 1 6.10 8.55 -13.75
CA MET A 1 4.72 8.70 -13.25
C MET A 1 3.74 8.90 -14.39
N LEU A 2 3.83 9.96 -15.22
CA LEU A 2 2.93 10.14 -16.39
C LEU A 2 2.92 8.91 -17.34
N LYS A 3 4.08 8.42 -17.76
CA LYS A 3 4.20 7.22 -18.62
C LYS A 3 3.64 5.93 -17.99
N LEU A 4 3.49 5.91 -16.67
CA LEU A 4 2.96 4.77 -15.91
C LEU A 4 1.49 4.96 -15.55
N ASP A 5 0.85 6.03 -16.05
CA ASP A 5 -0.55 6.38 -15.79
C ASP A 5 -0.91 6.57 -14.29
N ILE A 6 0.09 6.90 -13.47
CA ILE A 6 -0.07 7.15 -12.02
C ILE A 6 -0.59 8.56 -11.74
N ILE A 7 -0.24 9.52 -12.60
CA ILE A 7 -0.59 10.93 -12.47
C ILE A 7 -1.09 11.47 -13.80
N GLU A 8 -1.85 12.56 -13.75
CA GLU A 8 -2.35 13.30 -14.90
C GLU A 8 -2.15 14.82 -14.70
N HIS A 9 -2.28 15.59 -15.78
CA HIS A 9 -2.29 17.05 -15.68
C HIS A 9 -3.48 17.53 -14.86
N SER A 10 -3.29 18.60 -14.09
CA SER A 10 -4.33 19.12 -13.20
C SER A 10 -4.49 20.63 -13.36
N GLU A 11 -5.72 21.11 -13.21
CA GLU A 11 -6.10 22.51 -13.04
C GLU A 11 -6.67 22.76 -11.63
N SER A 12 -6.36 21.86 -10.70
CA SER A 12 -6.88 21.85 -9.34
C SER A 12 -6.60 23.17 -8.60
N PRO A 13 -7.54 23.64 -7.76
CA PRO A 13 -7.29 24.74 -6.83
C PRO A 13 -6.35 24.35 -5.67
N TRP A 14 -6.02 23.06 -5.54
CA TRP A 14 -5.09 22.53 -4.55
C TRP A 14 -3.66 22.48 -5.09
N SER A 15 -2.69 22.61 -4.19
CA SER A 15 -1.27 22.47 -4.55
C SER A 15 -0.43 22.10 -3.34
N SER A 16 0.27 20.97 -3.45
CA SER A 16 1.27 20.52 -2.47
C SER A 16 2.67 20.56 -3.10
N PRO A 17 3.70 21.05 -2.40
CA PRO A 17 5.04 21.09 -2.94
C PRO A 17 5.69 19.71 -2.98
N VAL A 18 6.63 19.52 -3.90
CA VAL A 18 7.42 18.29 -4.06
C VAL A 18 8.76 18.44 -3.34
N VAL A 19 9.18 17.37 -2.67
CA VAL A 19 10.50 17.22 -2.05
C VAL A 19 11.19 15.99 -2.66
N LEU A 20 12.40 16.19 -3.19
CA LEU A 20 13.24 15.09 -3.69
C LEU A 20 14.22 14.66 -2.60
N VAL A 21 14.13 13.40 -2.19
CA VAL A 21 14.99 12.83 -1.14
C VAL A 21 15.92 11.80 -1.77
N LYS A 22 17.22 11.92 -1.54
CA LYS A 22 18.21 10.96 -2.06
C LYS A 22 18.21 9.70 -1.17
N LYS A 23 18.01 8.53 -1.77
CA LYS A 23 18.13 7.22 -1.10
C LYS A 23 19.61 6.87 -0.90
N LYS A 24 19.89 5.95 0.03
CA LYS A 24 21.25 5.43 0.30
C LYS A 24 21.90 4.82 -0.95
N ASN A 25 21.11 4.20 -1.83
CA ASN A 25 21.59 3.62 -3.10
C ASN A 25 21.80 4.66 -4.22
N GLY A 26 21.74 5.96 -3.91
CA GLY A 26 21.94 7.06 -4.86
C GLY A 26 20.72 7.44 -5.70
N THR A 27 19.66 6.64 -5.70
CA THR A 27 18.40 6.95 -6.42
C THR A 27 17.59 8.04 -5.72
N TRP A 28 16.68 8.69 -6.43
CA TRP A 28 15.81 9.72 -5.87
C TRP A 28 14.44 9.15 -5.46
N ARG A 29 13.91 9.64 -4.34
CA ARG A 29 12.54 9.43 -3.90
C ARG A 29 11.75 10.73 -4.11
N PHE A 30 10.65 10.61 -4.84
CA PHE A 30 9.71 11.69 -5.08
C PHE A 30 8.68 11.70 -3.95
N CYS A 31 8.73 12.72 -3.07
CA CYS A 31 7.81 12.88 -1.96
C CYS A 31 6.96 14.13 -2.19
N VAL A 32 5.65 14.02 -1.98
CA VAL A 32 4.76 15.20 -1.98
C VAL A 32 4.46 15.57 -0.54
N ASP A 33 4.62 16.84 -0.19
CA ASP A 33 4.37 17.31 1.17
C ASP A 33 2.89 17.56 1.42
N TYR A 34 2.16 16.49 1.77
CA TYR A 34 0.74 16.56 2.13
C TYR A 34 0.48 17.01 3.56
N ARG A 35 1.44 17.56 4.31
CA ARG A 35 1.21 17.94 5.73
C ARG A 35 0.04 18.90 5.90
N ARG A 36 -0.17 19.84 4.96
CA ARG A 36 -1.32 20.77 4.99
C ARG A 36 -2.65 20.05 4.72
N LEU A 37 -2.68 19.20 3.70
CA LEU A 37 -3.84 18.40 3.36
C LEU A 37 -4.22 17.46 4.52
N ASN A 38 -3.26 16.72 5.05
CA ASN A 38 -3.46 15.79 6.16
C ASN A 38 -4.00 16.43 7.44
N LYS A 39 -3.77 17.74 7.66
CA LYS A 39 -4.32 18.45 8.82
C LYS A 39 -5.83 18.69 8.73
N ILE A 40 -6.36 18.81 7.51
CA ILE A 40 -7.78 19.10 7.27
C ILE A 40 -8.57 17.84 6.87
N THR A 41 -7.89 16.79 6.46
CA THR A 41 -8.50 15.50 6.14
C THR A 41 -9.04 14.84 7.40
N LYS A 42 -10.29 14.36 7.34
CA LYS A 42 -10.87 13.53 8.41
C LYS A 42 -10.08 12.22 8.49
N LYS A 43 -9.47 11.97 9.65
CA LYS A 43 -8.65 10.78 9.89
C LYS A 43 -9.52 9.53 9.92
N ASP A 44 -9.10 8.50 9.18
CA ASP A 44 -9.68 7.18 9.24
C ASP A 44 -8.94 6.35 10.29
N VAL A 45 -9.64 6.00 11.38
CA VAL A 45 -9.08 5.24 12.50
C VAL A 45 -9.39 3.76 12.28
N TYR A 46 -8.80 3.18 11.24
CA TYR A 46 -8.88 1.75 10.99
C TYR A 46 -7.83 1.01 11.85
N PRO A 47 -8.18 -0.11 12.49
CA PRO A 47 -7.23 -0.84 13.34
C PRO A 47 -6.12 -1.45 12.50
N LEU A 48 -4.88 -1.05 12.77
CA LEU A 48 -3.70 -1.72 12.25
C LEU A 48 -3.33 -2.89 13.18
N PRO A 49 -2.86 -4.03 12.65
CA PRO A 49 -2.36 -5.14 13.45
C PRO A 49 -1.28 -4.68 14.42
N ARG A 50 -1.36 -5.10 15.68
CA ARG A 50 -0.25 -4.93 16.62
C ARG A 50 0.84 -5.92 16.27
N ILE A 51 2.08 -5.47 16.38
CA ILE A 51 3.25 -6.31 16.11
C ILE A 51 3.28 -7.51 17.06
N ASP A 52 2.96 -7.31 18.34
CA ASP A 52 2.92 -8.39 19.35
C ASP A 52 1.92 -9.49 18.94
N ASP A 53 0.68 -9.10 18.63
CA ASP A 53 -0.37 -10.02 18.19
C ASP A 53 0.04 -10.77 16.91
N ALA A 54 0.69 -10.04 15.98
CA ALA A 54 1.19 -10.59 14.73
C ALA A 54 2.25 -11.67 15.01
N LEU A 55 3.22 -11.40 15.88
CA LEU A 55 4.26 -12.37 16.26
C LEU A 55 3.68 -13.58 16.98
N ASP A 56 2.72 -13.39 17.89
CA ASP A 56 2.08 -14.50 18.61
C ASP A 56 1.37 -15.46 17.65
N SER A 57 0.75 -14.94 16.59
CA SER A 57 0.06 -15.76 15.60
C SER A 57 0.98 -16.64 14.74
N LEU A 58 2.29 -16.35 14.73
CA LEU A 58 3.31 -17.13 14.02
C LEU A 58 3.80 -18.35 14.82
N SER A 59 3.40 -18.45 16.09
CA SER A 59 3.82 -19.54 16.97
C SER A 59 3.45 -20.92 16.42
N GLY A 60 4.38 -21.87 16.51
CA GLY A 60 4.20 -23.24 16.03
C GLY A 60 4.41 -23.44 14.53
N ALA A 61 4.59 -22.37 13.75
CA ALA A 61 4.99 -22.48 12.35
C ALA A 61 6.48 -22.78 12.21
N SER A 62 6.81 -23.56 11.18
CA SER A 62 8.19 -23.95 10.85
C SER A 62 8.61 -23.44 9.47
N LEU A 63 7.64 -23.09 8.61
CA LEU A 63 7.86 -22.49 7.30
C LEU A 63 7.21 -21.11 7.21
N PHE A 64 7.92 -20.20 6.55
CA PHE A 64 7.49 -18.82 6.33
C PHE A 64 7.79 -18.42 4.89
N SER A 65 6.90 -17.65 4.28
CA SER A 65 7.14 -16.98 3.00
C SER A 65 6.61 -15.57 3.07
N THR A 66 7.47 -14.62 2.76
CA THR A 66 7.16 -13.19 2.78
C THR A 66 6.99 -12.69 1.36
N MET A 67 5.98 -11.86 1.14
CA MET A 67 5.67 -11.24 -0.15
C MET A 67 5.44 -9.75 0.07
N ASP A 68 6.06 -8.92 -0.77
CA ASP A 68 5.88 -7.47 -0.79
C ASP A 68 5.00 -7.08 -1.98
N LEU A 69 4.02 -6.20 -1.76
CA LEU A 69 3.19 -5.64 -2.82
C LEU A 69 3.94 -4.54 -3.58
N LYS A 70 4.01 -4.66 -4.90
CA LYS A 70 4.77 -3.73 -5.74
C LYS A 70 4.20 -2.32 -5.68
N SER A 71 4.92 -1.37 -5.09
CA SER A 71 4.47 0.02 -4.98
C SER A 71 3.05 0.12 -4.41
N GLY A 72 2.78 -0.61 -3.32
CA GLY A 72 1.44 -0.97 -2.82
C GLY A 72 0.36 0.10 -3.00
N TYR A 73 0.56 1.30 -2.44
CA TYR A 73 -0.45 2.37 -2.53
C TYR A 73 -0.82 2.79 -3.96
N TRP A 74 0.11 2.74 -4.91
CA TRP A 74 -0.17 3.08 -6.31
C TRP A 74 -1.05 2.05 -7.04
N GLN A 75 -1.42 0.95 -6.39
CA GLN A 75 -2.37 -0.03 -6.92
C GLN A 75 -3.82 0.28 -6.52
N ILE A 76 -4.04 1.27 -5.63
CA ILE A 76 -5.37 1.72 -5.22
C ILE A 76 -5.72 2.99 -5.98
N GLU A 77 -6.84 3.01 -6.69
CA GLU A 77 -7.33 4.22 -7.33
C GLU A 77 -7.80 5.26 -6.31
N VAL A 78 -7.52 6.54 -6.58
CA VAL A 78 -8.14 7.66 -5.88
C VAL A 78 -9.48 7.95 -6.54
N ASP A 79 -10.54 8.03 -5.74
CA ASP A 79 -11.87 8.46 -6.19
C ASP A 79 -11.74 9.77 -6.97
N GLU A 80 -12.36 9.85 -8.14
CA GLU A 80 -12.20 10.97 -9.07
C GLU A 80 -12.48 12.33 -8.41
N ARG A 81 -13.41 12.38 -7.46
CA ARG A 81 -13.79 13.60 -6.71
C ARG A 81 -12.70 14.05 -5.73
N ASP A 82 -11.82 13.14 -5.34
CA ASP A 82 -10.73 13.40 -4.39
C ASP A 82 -9.37 13.59 -5.07
N ARG A 83 -9.25 13.26 -6.37
CA ARG A 83 -7.99 13.40 -7.12
C ARG A 83 -7.43 14.82 -7.07
N GLU A 84 -8.29 15.84 -7.21
CA GLU A 84 -7.87 17.24 -7.18
C GLU A 84 -7.09 17.59 -5.90
N LYS A 85 -7.42 16.96 -4.77
CA LYS A 85 -6.79 17.22 -3.46
C LYS A 85 -5.36 16.70 -3.41
N THR A 86 -5.04 15.71 -4.24
CA THR A 86 -3.70 15.14 -4.39
C THR A 86 -2.81 15.96 -5.33
N ALA A 87 -3.28 17.12 -5.80
CA ALA A 87 -2.52 17.93 -6.72
C ALA A 87 -1.19 18.40 -6.11
N PHE A 88 -0.14 18.32 -6.90
CA PHE A 88 1.20 18.76 -6.57
C PHE A 88 1.81 19.59 -7.69
N ILE A 89 2.69 20.52 -7.31
CA ILE A 89 3.31 21.47 -8.23
C ILE A 89 4.78 21.13 -8.46
N THR A 90 5.18 21.17 -9.73
CA THR A 90 6.59 21.21 -10.15
C THR A 90 6.91 22.61 -10.69
N PRO A 91 8.19 22.96 -10.96
CA PRO A 91 8.54 24.24 -11.57
C PRO A 91 7.81 24.51 -12.89
N ASP A 92 7.40 23.46 -13.60
CA ASP A 92 6.82 23.59 -14.93
C ASP A 92 5.28 23.59 -14.91
N ARG A 93 4.65 22.70 -14.11
CA ARG A 93 3.21 22.42 -14.20
C ARG A 93 2.63 21.83 -12.91
N LEU A 94 1.29 21.83 -12.84
CA LEU A 94 0.50 21.12 -11.83
C LEU A 94 0.08 19.73 -12.35
N TYR A 95 0.12 18.75 -11.45
CA TYR A 95 -0.31 17.38 -11.70
C TYR A 95 -1.12 16.87 -10.52
N GLN A 96 -1.96 15.86 -10.74
CA GLN A 96 -2.68 15.16 -9.68
C GLN A 96 -2.54 13.65 -9.83
N PHE A 97 -2.72 12.91 -8.74
CA PHE A 97 -2.64 11.46 -8.76
C PHE A 97 -3.97 10.81 -9.15
N LYS A 98 -3.89 9.77 -9.98
CA LYS A 98 -4.99 8.86 -10.29
C LYS A 98 -5.09 7.70 -9.29
N VAL A 99 -3.95 7.35 -8.70
CA VAL A 99 -3.79 6.27 -7.72
C VAL A 99 -3.23 6.80 -6.41
N MET A 100 -3.44 6.11 -5.31
CA MET A 100 -3.23 6.64 -3.97
C MET A 100 -1.75 6.98 -3.74
N PRO A 101 -1.39 8.28 -3.60
CA PRO A 101 0.00 8.63 -3.36
C PRO A 101 0.43 8.30 -1.93
N PHE A 102 1.74 8.10 -1.77
CA PHE A 102 2.38 8.10 -0.47
C PHE A 102 2.15 9.43 0.26
N GLU A 103 2.39 9.43 1.57
CA GLU A 103 2.29 10.59 2.47
C GLU A 103 0.86 11.05 2.80
N LEU A 104 -0.19 10.43 2.24
CA LEU A 104 -1.57 10.67 2.70
C LEU A 104 -1.83 10.00 4.05
N CYS A 105 -2.44 10.73 4.98
CA CYS A 105 -2.69 10.25 6.34
C CYS A 105 -3.60 9.02 6.44
N ASN A 106 -4.51 8.83 5.47
CA ASN A 106 -5.43 7.69 5.45
C ASN A 106 -4.95 6.54 4.54
N ALA A 107 -3.82 6.69 3.83
CA ALA A 107 -3.33 5.63 2.93
C ALA A 107 -3.12 4.28 3.64
N PRO A 108 -2.50 4.21 4.83
CA PRO A 108 -2.36 2.95 5.55
C PRO A 108 -3.70 2.31 5.91
N ALA A 109 -4.67 3.10 6.38
CA ALA A 109 -5.98 2.63 6.79
C ALA A 109 -6.80 2.07 5.62
N THR A 110 -6.77 2.76 4.48
CA THR A 110 -7.41 2.29 3.23
C THR A 110 -6.79 0.97 2.76
N PHE A 111 -5.46 0.88 2.79
CA PHE A 111 -4.74 -0.31 2.34
C PHE A 111 -5.01 -1.52 3.24
N GLU A 112 -4.92 -1.33 4.56
CA GLU A 112 -5.16 -2.40 5.53
C GLU A 112 -6.58 -2.95 5.42
N ARG A 113 -7.59 -2.08 5.26
CA ARG A 113 -8.99 -2.49 5.07
C ARG A 113 -9.19 -3.32 3.81
N MET A 114 -8.50 -2.96 2.73
CA MET A 114 -8.54 -3.72 1.49
C MET A 114 -7.93 -5.11 1.69
N MET A 115 -6.76 -5.19 2.33
CA MET A 115 -6.08 -6.45 2.60
C MET A 115 -6.87 -7.36 3.55
N ASP A 116 -7.52 -6.80 4.57
CA ASP A 116 -8.44 -7.53 5.43
C ASP A 116 -9.62 -8.14 4.66
N SER A 117 -10.15 -7.39 3.70
CA SER A 117 -11.23 -7.86 2.85
C SER A 117 -10.77 -8.96 1.89
N LEU A 118 -9.56 -8.80 1.32
CA LEU A 118 -8.95 -9.72 0.36
C LEU A 118 -8.54 -11.06 1.01
N LEU A 119 -7.97 -11.00 2.21
CA LEU A 119 -7.47 -12.17 2.97
C LEU A 119 -8.47 -12.64 4.03
N LYS A 120 -9.73 -12.24 3.91
CA LYS A 120 -10.78 -12.58 4.87
C LYS A 120 -10.85 -14.09 5.10
N GLY A 121 -10.77 -14.50 6.37
CA GLY A 121 -10.79 -15.90 6.78
C GLY A 121 -9.44 -16.63 6.72
N MET A 122 -8.41 -16.03 6.11
CA MET A 122 -7.03 -16.54 6.14
C MET A 122 -6.13 -15.75 7.08
N LYS A 123 -6.35 -14.43 7.17
CA LYS A 123 -5.59 -13.56 8.06
C LYS A 123 -5.69 -14.04 9.51
N TRP A 124 -4.58 -14.00 10.24
CA TRP A 124 -4.42 -14.48 11.63
C TRP A 124 -4.44 -16.00 11.83
N LYS A 125 -4.69 -16.78 10.77
CA LYS A 125 -4.68 -18.25 10.83
C LYS A 125 -3.56 -18.87 9.99
N HIS A 126 -3.37 -18.30 8.81
CA HIS A 126 -2.54 -18.88 7.75
C HIS A 126 -1.67 -17.83 7.05
N CYS A 127 -2.05 -16.56 7.18
CA CYS A 127 -1.24 -15.45 6.76
C CYS A 127 -1.38 -14.26 7.70
N LEU A 128 -0.36 -13.43 7.73
CA LEU A 128 -0.40 -12.10 8.27
C LEU A 128 -0.27 -11.12 7.13
N CYS A 129 -0.90 -9.98 7.30
CA CYS A 129 -0.73 -8.85 6.44
C CYS A 129 -0.54 -7.64 7.34
N TYR A 130 0.51 -6.88 7.06
CA TYR A 130 0.77 -5.59 7.66
C TYR A 130 1.07 -4.62 6.52
N LEU A 131 0.08 -3.82 6.14
CA LEU A 131 0.17 -2.97 4.96
C LEU A 131 0.63 -3.79 3.73
N ASP A 132 1.73 -3.40 3.10
CA ASP A 132 2.25 -3.99 1.86
C ASP A 132 2.95 -5.36 2.07
N ASP A 133 3.22 -5.75 3.32
CA ASP A 133 3.89 -7.00 3.66
C ASP A 133 2.89 -8.12 3.97
N VAL A 134 3.00 -9.23 3.25
CA VAL A 134 2.21 -10.45 3.49
C VAL A 134 3.12 -11.60 3.87
N ILE A 135 2.85 -12.22 5.03
CA ILE A 135 3.59 -13.38 5.53
C ILE A 135 2.65 -14.58 5.50
N VAL A 136 2.98 -15.61 4.74
CA VAL A 136 2.31 -16.92 4.79
C VAL A 136 3.13 -17.85 5.67
N TYR A 137 2.48 -18.61 6.53
CA TYR A 137 3.17 -19.48 7.49
C TYR A 137 2.42 -20.79 7.71
N ALA A 138 3.17 -21.86 7.95
CA ALA A 138 2.63 -23.21 8.20
C ALA A 138 3.61 -24.10 8.96
N ALA A 139 3.10 -25.21 9.51
CA ALA A 139 3.92 -26.20 10.23
C ALA A 139 4.51 -27.30 9.31
N THR A 140 3.93 -27.51 8.12
CA THR A 140 4.36 -28.54 7.15
C THR A 140 4.47 -27.96 5.75
N PHE A 141 5.35 -28.53 4.92
CA PHE A 141 5.59 -28.05 3.57
C PHE A 141 4.35 -28.17 2.66
N GLU A 142 3.59 -29.27 2.76
CA GLU A 142 2.40 -29.49 1.94
C GLU A 142 1.29 -28.47 2.25
N GLU A 143 1.07 -28.20 3.54
CA GLU A 143 0.15 -27.15 3.96
C GLU A 143 0.63 -25.78 3.49
N HIS A 144 1.92 -25.48 3.66
CA HIS A 144 2.51 -24.21 3.23
C HIS A 144 2.28 -23.95 1.74
N LEU A 145 2.52 -24.96 0.89
CA LEU A 145 2.33 -24.85 -0.55
C LEU A 145 0.86 -24.62 -0.92
N ARG A 146 -0.09 -25.24 -0.21
CA ARG A 146 -1.53 -25.02 -0.40
C ARG A 146 -1.91 -23.59 -0.02
N LEU A 147 -1.47 -23.11 1.14
CA LEU A 147 -1.77 -21.76 1.62
C LEU A 147 -1.17 -20.69 0.72
N LEU A 148 0.08 -20.88 0.28
CA LEU A 148 0.75 -19.96 -0.64
C LEU A 148 -0.04 -19.82 -1.95
N ARG A 149 -0.52 -20.92 -2.53
CA ARG A 149 -1.37 -20.87 -3.73
C ARG A 149 -2.66 -20.09 -3.50
N MET A 150 -3.33 -20.29 -2.36
CA MET A 150 -4.57 -19.58 -2.03
C MET A 150 -4.33 -18.07 -1.91
N VAL A 151 -3.29 -17.66 -1.18
CA VAL A 151 -2.95 -16.25 -0.99
C VAL A 151 -2.56 -15.59 -2.32
N LEU A 152 -1.70 -16.23 -3.11
CA LEU A 152 -1.33 -15.74 -4.46
C LEU A 152 -2.56 -15.62 -5.38
N GLN A 153 -3.52 -16.55 -5.27
CA GLN A 153 -4.74 -16.49 -6.06
C GLN A 153 -5.64 -15.33 -5.64
N CYS A 154 -5.78 -15.07 -4.34
CA CYS A 154 -6.53 -13.89 -3.85
C CYS A 154 -5.91 -12.58 -4.35
N ILE A 155 -4.59 -12.44 -4.26
CA ILE A 155 -3.85 -11.25 -4.73
C ILE A 155 -4.07 -11.07 -6.25
N ARG A 156 -3.90 -12.14 -7.03
CA ARG A 156 -4.12 -12.12 -8.48
C ARG A 156 -5.56 -11.76 -8.84
N SER A 157 -6.54 -12.33 -8.14
CA SER A 157 -7.97 -12.05 -8.38
C SER A 157 -8.36 -10.62 -8.06
N ALA A 158 -7.65 -9.95 -7.15
CA ALA A 158 -7.85 -8.53 -6.85
C ALA A 158 -7.12 -7.59 -7.83
N GLY A 159 -6.39 -8.13 -8.83
CA GLY A 159 -5.59 -7.32 -9.75
C GLY A 159 -4.32 -6.73 -9.14
N LEU A 160 -3.94 -7.19 -7.94
CA LEU A 160 -2.74 -6.72 -7.26
C LEU A 160 -1.49 -7.43 -7.80
N THR A 161 -0.38 -6.70 -7.80
CA THR A 161 0.92 -7.13 -8.29
C THR A 161 1.92 -7.22 -7.13
N LEU A 162 2.64 -8.33 -7.05
CA LEU A 162 3.74 -8.51 -6.11
C LEU A 162 5.05 -7.97 -6.68
N ASN A 163 5.95 -7.59 -5.78
CA ASN A 163 7.32 -7.28 -6.13
C ASN A 163 8.06 -8.57 -6.51
N HIS A 164 8.90 -8.49 -7.53
CA HIS A 164 9.67 -9.63 -8.04
C HIS A 164 11.09 -9.70 -7.45
N GLU A 165 11.51 -8.66 -6.73
CA GLU A 165 12.83 -8.50 -6.12
C GLU A 165 12.80 -8.74 -4.62
#